data_AF-W5JCM5-F1
#
_entry.id   AF-W5JCM5-F1
#
_cell.length_a   1.000
_cell.length_b   1.000
_cell.length_c   1.000
_cell.angle_alpha   90.00
_cell.angle_beta   90.00
_cell.angle_gamma   90.00
#
_symmetry.space_group_name_H-M   'P 1'
#
loop_
_entity.id
_entity.type
_entity.pdbx_description
1 polymer ?
#
loop_
_entity_poly.entity_id
_entity_poly.type
_entity_poly.pdbx_seq_one_letter_code
_entity_poly.pdbx_strand_id
1 'polypeptide(L)'
;MDITRVPNERKLYLCKWYFKAGFALLPFLWSINTIWFFNEAFRKPAYDEQKEIKKYVVFSLVGTLVWLVAIISWVVTFQMKRTDWGEFADNISFLVPLGRA
;
A
#
# COMPACT_ATOMS: atom_id res chain seq x y z
N MET A 1 14.76 -8.50 -8.64
CA MET A 1 15.85 -8.75 -7.69
C MET A 1 15.53 -10.04 -6.95
N ASP A 2 16.45 -11.00 -6.91
CA ASP A 2 16.23 -12.26 -6.21
C ASP A 2 16.54 -12.07 -4.71
N ILE A 3 15.49 -11.95 -3.89
CA ILE A 3 15.59 -11.76 -2.43
C ILE A 3 16.25 -12.95 -1.72
N THR A 4 16.24 -14.14 -2.33
CA THR A 4 16.79 -15.35 -1.71
C THR A 4 18.31 -15.28 -1.54
N ARG A 5 19.00 -14.53 -2.40
CA ARG A 5 20.46 -14.37 -2.42
C ARG A 5 20.97 -13.24 -1.53
N VAL A 6 20.06 -12.51 -0.87
CA VAL A 6 20.39 -11.34 -0.05
C VAL A 6 20.65 -11.78 1.41
N PRO A 7 21.65 -11.23 2.11
CA PRO A 7 21.85 -11.48 3.54
C PRO A 7 20.64 -11.06 4.38
N ASN A 8 20.38 -11.73 5.52
CA ASN A 8 19.20 -11.46 6.35
C ASN A 8 19.14 -10.02 6.87
N GLU A 9 20.26 -9.44 7.30
CA GLU A 9 20.30 -8.03 7.71
C GLU A 9 19.90 -7.07 6.57
N ARG A 10 20.32 -7.37 5.34
CA ARG A 10 19.97 -6.56 4.17
C ARG A 10 18.49 -6.71 3.80
N LYS A 11 17.88 -7.88 4.02
CA LYS A 11 16.42 -8.06 3.91
C LYS A 11 15.68 -7.20 4.91
N LEU A 12 16.12 -7.19 6.17
CA LEU A 12 15.54 -6.35 7.22
C LEU A 12 15.66 -4.87 6.87
N TYR A 13 16.83 -4.42 6.42
CA TYR A 13 17.04 -3.05 5.96
C TYR A 13 16.07 -2.67 4.84
N LEU A 14 15.94 -3.53 3.82
CA LEU A 14 15.01 -3.31 2.72
C LEU A 14 13.56 -3.23 3.23
N CYS A 15 13.12 -4.18 4.07
CA CYS A 15 11.76 -4.18 4.60
C CYS A 15 11.44 -2.88 5.39
N LYS A 16 12.37 -2.41 6.22
CA LYS A 16 12.26 -1.13 6.96
C LYS A 16 12.20 0.06 6.00
N TRP A 17 13.04 0.06 4.96
CA TRP A 17 13.10 1.16 4.00
C TRP A 17 11.82 1.26 3.17
N TYR A 18 11.32 0.14 2.66
CA TYR A 18 10.05 0.08 1.91
C TYR A 18 8.87 0.52 2.78
N PHE A 19 8.86 0.12 4.05
CA PHE A 19 7.86 0.59 5.01
C PHE A 19 7.93 2.11 5.21
N LYS A 20 9.13 2.69 5.41
CA LYS A 20 9.29 4.15 5.56
C LYS A 20 8.89 4.90 4.30
N ALA A 21 9.30 4.42 3.13
CA ALA A 21 8.99 5.04 1.85
C ALA A 21 7.48 5.03 1.54
N GLY A 22 6.73 4.04 2.04
CA GLY A 22 5.28 4.01 1.86
C GLY A 22 4.53 5.16 2.53
N PHE A 23 5.11 5.82 3.53
CA PHE A 23 4.54 7.04 4.13
C PHE A 23 4.52 8.24 3.16
N ALA A 24 5.25 8.20 2.04
CA ALA A 24 5.18 9.20 0.99
C ALA A 24 3.91 9.07 0.11
N LEU A 25 2.78 8.66 0.70
CA LEU A 25 1.50 8.39 0.03
C LEU A 25 1.59 7.29 -1.05
N LEU A 26 2.39 6.26 -0.78
CA LEU A 26 2.62 5.15 -1.72
C LEU A 26 2.07 3.83 -1.15
N PRO A 27 0.73 3.64 -1.11
CA PRO A 27 0.14 2.42 -0.55
C PRO A 27 0.51 1.16 -1.33
N PHE A 28 0.76 1.29 -2.64
CA PHE A 28 1.21 0.18 -3.47
C PHE A 28 2.59 -0.34 -3.03
N LEU A 29 3.45 0.54 -2.51
CA LEU A 29 4.76 0.16 -2.00
C LEU A 29 4.65 -0.69 -0.73
N TRP A 30 3.71 -0.35 0.16
CA TRP A 30 3.39 -1.19 1.32
C TRP A 30 2.86 -2.56 0.90
N SER A 31 2.00 -2.62 -0.11
CA SER A 31 1.49 -3.89 -0.66
C SER A 31 2.63 -4.77 -1.19
N ILE A 32 3.55 -4.20 -1.99
CA ILE A 32 4.73 -4.91 -2.49
C ILE A 32 5.59 -5.42 -1.32
N ASN A 33 5.85 -4.58 -0.31
CA ASN A 33 6.62 -4.95 0.87
C ASN A 33 5.98 -6.16 1.58
N THR A 34 4.65 -6.13 1.76
CA THR A 34 3.93 -7.23 2.38
C THR A 34 4.06 -8.51 1.57
N ILE A 35 3.78 -8.50 0.26
CA ILE A 35 3.79 -9.72 -0.59
C ILE A 35 5.20 -10.30 -0.69
N TRP A 36 6.20 -9.44 -0.89
CA TRP A 36 7.58 -9.88 -1.16
C TRP A 36 8.25 -10.48 0.08
N PHE A 37 8.01 -9.91 1.26
CA PHE A 37 8.54 -10.40 2.53
C PHE A 37 7.61 -11.37 3.26
N PHE A 38 6.39 -11.65 2.75
CA PHE A 38 5.44 -12.58 3.37
C PHE A 38 6.03 -13.98 3.57
N ASN A 39 6.67 -14.52 2.52
CA ASN A 39 7.31 -15.83 2.61
C ASN A 39 8.45 -15.85 3.64
N GLU A 40 9.22 -14.76 3.73
CA GLU A 40 10.32 -14.66 4.69
C GLU A 40 9.81 -14.53 6.15
N ALA A 41 8.68 -13.85 6.34
CA ALA A 41 8.08 -13.61 7.64
C ALA A 41 7.29 -14.80 8.20
N PHE A 42 6.66 -15.61 7.34
CA PHE A 42 5.70 -16.64 7.76
C PHE A 42 6.03 -18.07 7.30
N ARG A 43 6.80 -18.26 6.23
CA ARG A 43 7.08 -19.61 5.68
C ARG A 43 8.46 -20.15 6.01
N LYS A 44 9.46 -19.28 6.24
CA LYS A 44 10.83 -19.72 6.55
C LYS A 44 11.02 -20.10 8.03
N PRO A 45 11.96 -21.02 8.33
CA PRO A 45 12.35 -21.37 9.70
C PRO A 45 12.89 -20.15 10.46
N ALA A 46 12.85 -20.22 11.79
CA ALA A 46 13.19 -19.08 12.65
C ALA A 46 14.64 -18.63 12.49
N TYR A 47 14.83 -17.32 12.36
CA TYR A 47 16.12 -16.62 12.38
C TYR A 47 15.98 -15.28 13.12
N ASP A 48 17.08 -14.70 13.57
CA ASP A 48 17.07 -13.60 14.54
C ASP A 48 16.28 -12.37 14.07
N GLU A 49 16.44 -11.95 12.81
CA GLU A 49 15.77 -10.76 12.26
C GLU A 49 14.31 -11.01 11.84
N GLN A 50 13.84 -12.27 11.87
CA GLN A 50 12.49 -12.63 11.38
C GLN A 50 11.38 -11.94 12.16
N LYS A 51 11.55 -11.78 13.48
CA LYS A 51 10.56 -11.12 14.35
C LYS A 51 10.32 -9.68 13.94
N GLU A 52 11.39 -8.96 13.60
CA GLU A 52 11.28 -7.58 13.14
C GLU A 52 10.65 -7.51 11.75
N ILE A 53 11.08 -8.36 10.81
CA ILE A 53 10.50 -8.41 9.45
C ILE A 53 8.99 -8.67 9.54
N LYS A 54 8.56 -9.62 10.37
CA LYS A 54 7.14 -9.92 10.59
C LYS A 54 6.36 -8.70 11.09
N LYS A 55 6.91 -7.94 12.03
CA LYS A 55 6.29 -6.70 12.53
C LYS A 55 6.09 -5.67 11.40
N TYR A 56 7.12 -5.42 10.60
CA TYR A 56 7.03 -4.46 9.48
C TYR A 56 6.11 -4.93 8.34
N VAL A 57 6.06 -6.23 8.07
CA VAL A 57 5.13 -6.82 7.09
C VAL A 57 3.68 -6.63 7.54
N VAL A 58 3.38 -6.86 8.83
CA VAL A 58 2.04 -6.63 9.40
C VAL A 58 1.67 -5.15 9.37
N PHE A 59 2.57 -4.26 9.75
CA PHE A 59 2.32 -2.81 9.67
C PHE A 59 2.11 -2.32 8.24
N SER A 60 2.88 -2.84 7.28
CA SER A 60 2.69 -2.55 5.85
C SER A 60 1.34 -3.05 5.35
N LEU A 61 0.90 -4.23 5.80
CA LEU A 61 -0.42 -4.78 5.45
C LEU A 61 -1.54 -3.89 6.00
N VAL A 62 -1.46 -3.49 7.27
CA VAL A 62 -2.44 -2.57 7.88
C VAL A 62 -2.46 -1.24 7.13
N GLY A 63 -1.30 -0.65 6.85
CA GLY A 63 -1.21 0.59 6.07
C GLY A 63 -1.83 0.46 4.69
N THR A 64 -1.61 -0.66 4.01
CA THR A 64 -2.23 -0.96 2.70
C THR A 64 -3.75 -1.03 2.80
N LEU A 65 -4.29 -1.73 3.80
CA LEU A 65 -5.74 -1.85 4.00
C LEU A 65 -6.39 -0.51 4.34
N VAL A 66 -5.76 0.30 5.19
CA VAL A 66 -6.24 1.64 5.53
C VAL A 66 -6.34 2.52 4.29
N TRP A 67 -5.30 2.53 3.44
CA TRP A 67 -5.33 3.27 2.18
C TRP A 67 -6.34 2.72 1.19
N LEU A 68 -6.49 1.40 1.10
CA LEU A 68 -7.47 0.78 0.22
C LEU A 68 -8.88 1.25 0.59
N VAL A 69 -9.22 1.23 1.89
CA VAL A 69 -10.50 1.72 2.39
C VAL A 69 -10.65 3.22 2.09
N ALA A 70 -9.63 4.03 2.37
CA ALA A 70 -9.68 5.48 2.11
C ALA A 70 -9.92 5.79 0.62
N ILE A 71 -9.22 5.12 -0.29
CA ILE A 71 -9.38 5.29 -1.74
C ILE A 71 -10.76 4.83 -2.18
N ILE A 72 -11.24 3.66 -1.73
CA ILE A 72 -12.57 3.17 -2.07
C ILE A 72 -13.64 4.14 -1.58
N SER A 73 -13.56 4.58 -0.31
CA SER A 73 -14.50 5.54 0.25
C SER A 73 -14.51 6.85 -0.53
N TRP A 74 -13.34 7.35 -0.93
CA TRP A 74 -13.23 8.55 -1.76
C TRP A 74 -13.87 8.34 -3.14
N VAL A 75 -13.54 7.25 -3.84
CA VAL A 75 -14.09 6.94 -5.17
C VAL A 75 -15.60 6.78 -5.10
N VAL A 76 -16.12 6.03 -4.12
CA VAL A 76 -17.56 5.82 -3.94
C VAL A 76 -18.28 7.14 -3.65
N THR A 77 -17.74 7.97 -2.76
CA THR A 77 -18.30 9.30 -2.45
C THR A 77 -18.30 10.18 -3.69
N PHE A 78 -17.17 10.25 -4.40
CA PHE A 78 -17.04 11.06 -5.61
C PHE A 78 -18.02 10.61 -6.69
N GLN A 79 -18.14 9.30 -6.95
CA GLN A 79 -19.07 8.78 -7.96
C GLN A 79 -20.54 9.03 -7.61
N MET A 80 -20.92 8.93 -6.33
CA MET A 80 -22.31 9.15 -5.90
C MET A 80 -22.68 10.63 -5.79
N LYS A 81 -21.70 11.50 -5.48
CA LYS A 81 -21.93 12.92 -5.19
C LYS A 81 -21.41 13.87 -6.26
N ARG A 82 -20.81 13.36 -7.34
CA ARG A 82 -20.25 14.17 -8.44
C ARG A 82 -21.25 15.21 -8.95
N THR A 83 -22.47 14.77 -9.25
CA THR A 83 -23.54 15.62 -9.77
C THR A 83 -24.02 16.64 -8.75
N ASP A 84 -24.10 16.24 -7.47
CA ASP A 84 -24.54 17.11 -6.37
C ASP A 84 -23.52 18.23 -6.09
N TRP A 85 -22.23 17.99 -6.37
CA TRP A 85 -21.14 18.93 -6.12
C TRP A 85 -20.92 19.95 -7.24
N GLY A 86 -21.59 19.80 -8.39
CA GLY A 86 -21.58 20.75 -9.50
C GLY A 86 -20.18 21.15 -9.97
N GLU A 87 -19.94 22.46 -10.09
CA GLU A 87 -18.69 23.04 -10.61
C GLU A 87 -17.43 22.54 -9.88
N PHE A 88 -17.52 22.33 -8.56
CA PHE A 88 -16.38 21.81 -7.79
C PHE A 88 -15.99 20.41 -8.27
N ALA A 89 -16.96 19.53 -8.48
CA ALA A 89 -16.69 18.18 -8.96
C ALA A 89 -16.19 18.17 -10.40
N ASP A 90 -16.66 19.08 -11.27
CA ASP A 90 -16.13 19.22 -12.62
C ASP A 90 -14.67 19.68 -12.62
N ASN A 91 -14.30 20.62 -11.74
CA ASN A 91 -12.92 21.10 -11.61
C ASN A 91 -11.92 20.02 -11.14
N ILE A 92 -12.36 19.09 -10.29
CA ILE A 92 -11.51 17.97 -9.82
C ILE A 92 -11.69 16.69 -10.66
N SER A 93 -12.60 16.71 -11.66
CA SER A 93 -12.80 15.59 -12.58
C SER A 93 -11.73 15.61 -13.66
N PHE A 94 -10.84 14.61 -13.65
CA PHE A 94 -9.90 14.43 -14.76
C PHE A 94 -10.58 13.89 -16.03
N LEU A 95 -11.61 13.05 -15.86
CA LEU A 95 -12.38 12.46 -16.96
C LEU A 95 -13.86 12.79 -16.74
N VAL A 96 -14.42 13.59 -17.64
CA VAL A 96 -15.85 13.93 -17.63
C VAL A 96 -16.57 13.02 -18.62
N PRO A 97 -17.56 12.21 -18.17
CA PRO A 97 -18.30 11.34 -19.07
C PRO A 97 -19.25 12.17 -19.94
N LEU A 98 -19.00 12.20 -21.26
CA LEU A 98 -19.78 12.98 -22.24
C LEU A 98 -21.25 12.55 -22.36
N GLY A 99 -21.63 11.39 -21.82
CA GLY A 99 -22.96 10.79 -21.95
C GLY A 99 -23.84 10.80 -20.70
N ARG A 100 -23.38 11.39 -19.59
CA ARG A 100 -24.18 11.56 -18.37
C ARG A 100 -24.00 12.97 -17.82
N ALA A 101 -25.12 13.69 -17.75
CA ALA A 101 -25.24 14.97 -17.03
C ALA A 101 -25.13 14.72 -15.52
#